data_AF-W1PW63-F1
#
_entry.id   AF-W1PW63-F1
#
_cell.length_a   1.000
_cell.length_b   1.000
_cell.length_c   1.000
_cell.angle_alpha   90.00
_cell.angle_beta   90.00
_cell.angle_gamma   90.00
#
_symmetry.space_group_name_H-M   'P 1'
#
loop_
_entity.id
_entity.type
_entity.pdbx_description
1 polymer ?
#
loop_
_entity_poly.entity_id
_entity_poly.type
_entity_poly.pdbx_seq_one_letter_code
_entity_poly.pdbx_strand_id
1 'polypeptide(L)'
;MQRRLGCLSKATQGSIEEWKSATATYSKDPYASVTTGDGACGYGDLNKRGYTYSTGLSSELFNGGSTCGGCFELRCVDHILWCLQGSPSVIVTATDFCPPNYGLPSDYGGWCNHPREHFEMSALAFYEIAEKQADMVPVQYRR
;
A
#
# COMPACT_ATOMS: atom_id res chain seq x y z
N MET A 1 10.26 20.30 17.08
CA MET A 1 9.61 18.98 17.26
C MET A 1 8.67 18.73 16.09
N GLN A 2 9.18 18.17 14.98
CA GLN A 2 8.35 17.80 13.83
C GLN A 2 7.59 16.52 14.18
N ARG A 3 6.26 16.61 14.27
CA ARG A 3 5.38 15.44 14.34
C ARG A 3 5.56 14.69 13.02
N ARG A 4 6.06 13.46 13.04
CA ARG A 4 6.06 12.60 11.84
C ARG A 4 4.60 12.45 11.40
N LEU A 5 4.26 12.89 10.18
CA LEU A 5 2.93 12.60 9.63
C LEU A 5 2.96 11.17 9.10
N GLY A 6 2.13 10.30 9.68
CA GLY A 6 2.06 8.88 9.37
C GLY A 6 1.33 8.13 10.47
N CYS A 7 0.69 7.02 10.12
CA CYS A 7 0.02 6.15 11.08
C CYS A 7 1.03 5.66 12.13
N LEU A 8 0.76 5.95 13.41
CA LEU A 8 1.49 5.33 14.51
C LEU A 8 0.82 4.00 14.82
N SER A 9 1.60 2.98 15.17
CA SER A 9 1.13 1.71 15.72
C SER A 9 0.47 1.95 17.07
N LYS A 10 -0.76 2.45 17.09
CA LYS A 10 -1.61 2.46 18.29
C LYS A 10 -2.47 1.21 18.24
N ALA A 11 -2.29 0.33 19.22
CA ALA A 11 -3.22 -0.75 19.47
C ALA A 11 -4.56 -0.15 19.92
N THR A 12 -5.53 -0.06 19.02
CA THR A 12 -6.91 0.29 19.35
C THR A 12 -7.62 -0.94 19.89
N GLN A 13 -8.17 -0.86 21.10
CA GLN A 13 -9.13 -1.83 21.62
C GLN A 13 -10.47 -1.65 20.88
N GLY A 14 -10.94 -2.67 20.16
CA GLY A 14 -12.34 -2.75 19.71
C GLY A 14 -12.52 -3.33 18.31
N SER A 15 -13.18 -4.50 18.24
CA SER A 15 -13.43 -5.37 17.07
C SER A 15 -12.19 -6.09 16.51
N ILE A 16 -12.29 -7.42 16.38
CA ILE A 16 -11.34 -8.17 15.56
C ILE A 16 -11.68 -7.77 14.12
N GLU A 17 -11.02 -6.74 13.60
CA GLU A 17 -11.12 -6.44 12.18
C GLU A 17 -10.65 -7.68 11.40
N GLU A 18 -11.56 -8.21 10.59
CA GLU A 18 -11.32 -9.39 9.76
C GLU A 18 -10.31 -9.06 8.67
N TRP A 19 -9.33 -9.93 8.50
CA TRP A 19 -8.35 -9.82 7.42
C TRP A 19 -9.04 -10.02 6.07
N LYS A 20 -8.87 -9.06 5.16
CA LYS A 20 -9.35 -9.13 3.77
C LYS A 20 -8.21 -9.44 2.82
N SER A 21 -8.49 -10.20 1.77
CA SER A 21 -7.49 -10.54 0.75
C SER A 21 -7.36 -9.43 -0.29
N ALA A 22 -6.11 -9.11 -0.64
CA ALA A 22 -5.75 -8.17 -1.70
C ALA A 22 -4.42 -8.60 -2.34
N THR A 23 -3.89 -7.79 -3.25
CA THR A 23 -2.50 -7.92 -3.68
C THR A 23 -1.73 -6.62 -3.46
N ALA A 24 -0.40 -6.74 -3.38
CA ALA A 24 0.49 -5.60 -3.26
C ALA A 24 1.60 -5.66 -4.30
N THR A 25 1.95 -4.49 -4.84
CA THR A 25 3.19 -4.22 -5.57
C THR A 25 3.92 -3.09 -4.85
N TYR A 26 5.06 -2.67 -5.38
CA TYR A 26 5.73 -1.47 -4.90
C TYR A 26 6.21 -0.60 -6.05
N SER A 27 6.22 0.71 -5.82
CA SER A 27 6.81 1.62 -6.79
C SER A 27 8.33 1.42 -6.85
N LYS A 28 8.83 1.00 -8.01
CA LYS A 28 10.27 0.95 -8.32
C LYS A 28 10.83 2.34 -8.61
N ASP A 29 9.98 3.31 -8.92
CA ASP A 29 10.37 4.70 -9.12
C ASP A 29 10.34 5.45 -7.77
N PRO A 30 11.50 5.89 -7.25
CA PRO A 30 11.56 6.67 -6.00
C PRO A 30 10.92 8.06 -6.13
N TYR A 31 10.60 8.49 -7.36
CA TYR A 31 9.92 9.74 -7.68
C TYR A 31 8.47 9.54 -8.15
N ALA A 32 7.90 8.34 -7.97
CA ALA A 32 6.49 8.12 -8.25
C ALA A 32 5.60 8.99 -7.36
N SER A 33 4.38 9.20 -7.82
CA SER A 33 3.36 10.02 -7.15
C SER A 33 3.12 9.61 -5.69
N VAL A 34 3.22 8.31 -5.38
CA VAL A 34 3.15 7.73 -4.02
C VAL A 34 4.27 8.22 -3.08
N THR A 35 5.29 8.93 -3.59
CA THR A 35 6.47 9.38 -2.83
C THR A 35 6.84 10.86 -3.05
N THR A 36 6.63 11.45 -4.22
CA THR A 36 7.13 12.82 -4.51
C THR A 36 6.17 13.77 -5.24
N GLY A 37 4.94 13.36 -5.56
CA GLY A 37 3.93 14.22 -6.19
C GLY A 37 2.90 14.78 -5.19
N ASP A 38 1.95 15.59 -5.66
CA ASP A 38 0.78 15.94 -4.84
C ASP A 38 -0.05 14.69 -4.48
N GLY A 39 0.04 13.64 -5.30
CA GLY A 39 -0.80 12.46 -5.19
C GLY A 39 -2.27 12.79 -5.40
N ALA A 40 -3.10 11.77 -5.57
CA ALA A 40 -4.55 11.92 -5.64
C ALA A 40 -5.14 12.43 -4.31
N CYS A 41 -4.39 12.40 -3.21
CA CYS A 41 -4.80 12.95 -1.92
C CYS A 41 -4.42 14.42 -1.68
N GLY A 42 -3.72 15.09 -2.62
CA GLY A 42 -3.40 16.53 -2.50
C GLY A 42 -2.44 16.86 -1.36
N TYR A 43 -1.52 15.93 -1.13
CA TYR A 43 -0.64 15.88 0.01
C TYR A 43 0.71 16.56 -0.30
N GLY A 44 1.13 16.67 -1.55
CA GLY A 44 2.45 17.20 -1.88
C GLY A 44 3.55 16.24 -1.45
N ASP A 45 4.79 16.71 -1.53
CA ASP A 45 5.99 15.89 -1.33
C ASP A 45 5.96 15.11 0.00
N LEU A 46 5.70 13.81 -0.11
CA LEU A 46 5.51 12.90 1.02
C LEU A 46 6.81 12.66 1.78
N ASN A 47 7.96 12.66 1.08
CA ASN A 47 9.28 12.61 1.71
C ASN A 47 9.51 13.80 2.63
N LYS A 48 9.17 15.02 2.18
CA LYS A 48 9.29 16.23 3.00
C LYS A 48 8.33 16.24 4.19
N ARG A 49 7.23 15.49 4.14
CA ARG A 49 6.24 15.41 5.22
C ARG A 49 6.40 14.21 6.13
N GLY A 50 7.34 13.31 5.83
CA GLY A 50 7.71 12.19 6.68
C GLY A 50 6.81 10.95 6.53
N TYR A 51 6.05 10.83 5.45
CA TYR A 51 5.28 9.63 5.12
C TYR A 51 6.20 8.56 4.50
N THR A 52 6.89 7.80 5.34
CA THR A 52 7.84 6.75 4.90
C THR A 52 7.13 5.50 4.38
N TYR A 53 6.03 5.11 5.03
CA TYR A 53 5.21 3.96 4.63
C TYR A 53 3.89 4.47 4.04
N SER A 54 3.90 4.69 2.74
CA SER A 54 2.78 5.19 1.95
C SER A 54 2.29 4.13 0.98
N THR A 55 1.06 4.30 0.48
CA THR A 55 0.51 3.47 -0.57
C THR A 55 -0.47 4.23 -1.47
N GLY A 56 -0.44 3.92 -2.76
CA GLY A 56 -1.49 4.19 -3.71
C GLY A 56 -2.51 3.05 -3.73
N LEU A 57 -3.80 3.40 -3.71
CA LEU A 57 -4.88 2.41 -3.67
C LEU A 57 -5.53 2.24 -5.03
N SER A 58 -5.85 1.00 -5.41
CA SER A 58 -6.77 0.70 -6.52
C SER A 58 -8.13 1.40 -6.37
N SER A 59 -8.91 1.43 -7.46
CA SER A 59 -10.26 2.03 -7.45
C SER A 59 -11.18 1.43 -6.39
N GLU A 60 -11.11 0.10 -6.18
CA GLU A 60 -11.92 -0.62 -5.17
C GLU A 60 -11.67 -0.13 -3.74
N LEU A 61 -10.44 0.30 -3.44
CA LEU A 61 -10.04 0.72 -2.10
C LEU A 61 -10.02 2.25 -1.92
N PHE A 62 -9.70 2.99 -2.99
CA PHE A 62 -9.56 4.44 -2.95
C PHE A 62 -10.91 5.15 -2.76
N ASN A 63 -11.99 4.59 -3.31
CA ASN A 63 -13.37 5.07 -3.19
C ASN A 63 -13.49 6.60 -3.37
N GLY A 64 -13.02 7.10 -4.52
CA GLY A 64 -13.08 8.52 -4.87
C GLY A 64 -12.28 9.45 -3.93
N GLY A 65 -11.28 8.93 -3.21
CA GLY A 65 -10.45 9.69 -2.29
C GLY A 65 -10.96 9.74 -0.85
N SER A 66 -12.13 9.15 -0.57
CA SER A 66 -12.66 9.06 0.80
C SER A 66 -11.75 8.27 1.77
N THR A 67 -10.84 7.44 1.22
CA THR A 67 -9.86 6.67 1.98
C THR A 67 -8.55 7.44 2.24
N CYS A 68 -8.33 8.61 1.64
CA CYS A 68 -7.09 9.39 1.83
C CYS A 68 -6.78 9.64 3.32
N GLY A 69 -5.54 9.37 3.73
CA GLY A 69 -5.08 9.47 5.11
C GLY A 69 -5.44 8.28 5.99
N GLY A 70 -6.21 7.31 5.48
CA GLY A 70 -6.52 6.06 6.16
C GLY A 70 -5.29 5.19 6.36
N CYS A 71 -5.27 4.45 7.47
CA CYS A 71 -4.24 3.50 7.81
C CYS A 71 -4.67 2.10 7.41
N PHE A 72 -3.72 1.28 6.98
CA PHE A 72 -3.94 -0.13 6.72
C PHE A 72 -2.78 -0.93 7.30
N GLU A 73 -3.10 -1.99 8.03
CA GLU A 73 -2.12 -3.02 8.37
C GLU A 73 -2.15 -4.08 7.28
N LEU A 74 -1.00 -4.40 6.69
CA LEU A 74 -0.85 -5.41 5.65
C LEU A 74 0.13 -6.49 6.07
N ARG A 75 -0.10 -7.73 5.63
CA ARG A 75 0.86 -8.84 5.72
C ARG A 75 0.88 -9.64 4.43
N CYS A 76 2.07 -10.07 4.01
CA CYS A 76 2.21 -11.00 2.90
C CYS A 76 1.81 -12.42 3.34
N VAL A 77 1.00 -13.09 2.54
CA VAL A 77 0.49 -14.44 2.82
C VAL A 77 0.63 -15.34 1.60
N ASP A 78 0.50 -16.66 1.82
CA ASP A 78 0.30 -17.66 0.76
C ASP A 78 1.39 -17.72 -0.34
N HIS A 79 2.61 -17.22 -0.07
CA HIS A 79 3.73 -17.34 -1.02
C HIS A 79 5.09 -17.57 -0.34
N ILE A 80 5.60 -18.80 -0.41
CA ILE A 80 6.83 -19.21 0.30
C ILE A 80 8.10 -18.53 -0.20
N LEU A 81 8.17 -18.15 -1.48
CA LEU A 81 9.37 -17.51 -2.05
C LEU A 81 9.37 -15.99 -1.90
N TRP A 82 8.20 -15.37 -1.75
CA TRP A 82 8.05 -13.92 -1.85
C TRP A 82 7.67 -13.27 -0.54
N CYS A 83 6.96 -13.96 0.35
CA CYS A 83 6.68 -13.46 1.67
C CYS A 83 7.84 -13.72 2.63
N LEU A 84 8.15 -12.75 3.47
CA LEU A 84 9.15 -12.93 4.51
C LEU A 84 8.69 -13.96 5.55
N GLN A 85 9.66 -14.69 6.11
CA GLN A 85 9.39 -15.73 7.10
C GLN A 85 8.67 -15.16 8.32
N GLY A 86 7.62 -15.85 8.77
CA GLY A 86 6.79 -15.42 9.90
C GLY A 86 5.67 -14.46 9.54
N SER A 87 5.52 -14.10 8.26
CA SER A 87 4.48 -13.20 7.75
C SER A 87 4.34 -11.91 8.59
N PRO A 88 5.43 -11.13 8.74
CA PRO A 88 5.36 -9.85 9.43
C PRO A 88 4.33 -8.93 8.78
N SER A 89 3.84 -7.97 9.57
CA SER A 89 2.92 -6.95 9.09
C SER A 89 3.55 -5.56 9.09
N VAL A 90 3.05 -4.69 8.22
CA VAL A 90 3.44 -3.28 8.10
C VAL A 90 2.20 -2.41 8.07
N ILE A 91 2.28 -1.23 8.69
CA ILE A 91 1.22 -0.23 8.61
C ILE A 91 1.60 0.81 7.56
N VAL A 92 0.72 1.01 6.59
CA VAL A 92 0.86 2.03 5.53
C VAL A 92 -0.24 3.08 5.64
N THR A 93 0.06 4.28 5.15
CA THR A 93 -0.94 5.34 4.99
C THR A 93 -1.35 5.43 3.53
N ALA A 94 -2.66 5.49 3.26
CA ALA A 94 -3.18 5.78 1.93
C ALA A 94 -2.92 7.25 1.58
N THR A 95 -2.07 7.48 0.60
CA THR A 95 -1.65 8.84 0.19
C THR A 95 -1.89 9.11 -1.29
N ASP A 96 -2.28 8.09 -2.05
CA ASP A 96 -2.41 8.21 -3.50
C ASP A 96 -3.45 7.23 -4.07
N PHE A 97 -3.65 7.33 -5.38
CA PHE A 97 -4.48 6.47 -6.19
C PHE A 97 -3.62 5.73 -7.21
N CYS A 98 -3.79 4.41 -7.28
CA CYS A 98 -3.22 3.59 -8.35
C CYS A 98 -4.26 3.44 -9.48
N PRO A 99 -4.08 4.14 -10.62
CA PRO A 99 -5.03 4.07 -11.72
C PRO A 99 -5.00 2.72 -12.44
N PRO A 100 -6.15 2.23 -12.94
CA PRO A 100 -6.18 1.04 -13.77
C PRO A 100 -5.47 1.28 -15.11
N ASN A 101 -4.84 0.22 -15.64
CA ASN A 101 -4.29 0.17 -16.98
C ASN A 101 -4.88 -1.04 -17.74
N TYR A 102 -6.02 -0.82 -18.40
CA TYR A 102 -6.73 -1.85 -19.15
C TYR A 102 -6.05 -2.24 -20.48
N GLY A 103 -4.96 -1.57 -20.86
CA GLY A 103 -4.12 -1.98 -21.98
C GLY A 103 -3.19 -3.16 -21.64
N LEU A 104 -3.07 -3.51 -20.36
CA LEU A 104 -2.20 -4.58 -19.86
C LEU A 104 -2.98 -5.64 -19.06
N PRO A 105 -2.55 -6.91 -19.08
CA PRO A 105 -3.13 -7.96 -18.24
C PRO A 105 -3.01 -7.66 -16.74
N SER A 106 -3.98 -8.11 -15.95
CA SER A 106 -4.01 -7.85 -14.50
C SER A 106 -2.87 -8.54 -13.73
N ASP A 107 -2.23 -9.52 -14.33
CA ASP A 107 -1.06 -10.25 -13.84
C ASP A 107 0.25 -9.82 -14.54
N TYR A 108 0.19 -8.80 -15.40
CA TYR A 108 1.37 -8.27 -16.09
C TYR A 108 1.23 -6.77 -16.38
N GLY A 109 1.35 -5.95 -15.33
CA GLY A 109 1.35 -4.48 -15.42
C GLY A 109 -0.02 -3.81 -15.28
N GLY A 110 -1.12 -4.54 -15.38
CA GLY A 110 -2.49 -4.09 -15.08
C GLY A 110 -2.88 -4.27 -13.61
N TRP A 111 -1.95 -4.05 -12.67
CA TRP A 111 -2.08 -4.48 -11.27
C TRP A 111 -3.30 -3.93 -10.53
N CYS A 112 -3.72 -2.71 -10.87
CA CYS A 112 -4.83 -1.98 -10.24
C CYS A 112 -6.15 -2.06 -11.02
N ASN A 113 -6.24 -2.97 -12.00
CA ASN A 113 -7.45 -3.17 -12.80
C ASN A 113 -8.60 -3.74 -11.95
N HIS A 114 -9.81 -3.26 -12.20
CA HIS A 114 -11.04 -3.81 -11.60
C HIS A 114 -11.18 -5.31 -11.93
N PRO A 115 -11.69 -6.16 -11.00
CA PRO A 115 -12.25 -5.86 -9.66
C PRO A 115 -11.25 -6.01 -8.51
N ARG A 116 -9.96 -5.78 -8.75
CA ARG A 116 -8.93 -6.13 -7.76
C ARG A 116 -8.73 -5.05 -6.71
N GLU A 117 -8.84 -5.43 -5.44
CA GLU A 117 -8.28 -4.68 -4.32
C GLU A 117 -6.75 -4.78 -4.36
N HIS A 118 -6.09 -3.65 -4.59
CA HIS A 118 -4.64 -3.57 -4.75
C HIS A 118 -4.01 -2.38 -4.01
N PHE A 119 -2.81 -2.62 -3.49
CA PHE A 119 -1.93 -1.65 -2.83
C PHE A 119 -0.62 -1.49 -3.62
N GLU A 120 -0.38 -0.32 -4.21
CA GLU A 120 0.93 0.06 -4.72
C GLU A 120 1.70 0.74 -3.58
N MET A 121 2.58 0.00 -2.92
CA MET A 121 3.26 0.45 -1.71
C MET A 121 4.53 1.26 -2.01
N SER A 122 4.97 2.08 -1.06
CA SER A 122 6.36 2.54 -1.07
C SER A 122 7.30 1.34 -0.96
N ALA A 123 8.45 1.39 -1.64
CA ALA A 123 9.43 0.31 -1.60
C ALA A 123 9.84 -0.05 -0.16
N LEU A 124 10.00 0.96 0.70
CA LEU A 124 10.34 0.76 2.11
C LEU A 124 9.28 -0.05 2.85
N ALA A 125 7.99 0.21 2.64
CA ALA A 125 6.93 -0.55 3.30
C ALA A 125 6.82 -1.97 2.76
N PHE A 126 6.97 -2.16 1.45
CA PHE A 126 6.89 -3.48 0.82
C PHE A 126 7.99 -4.43 1.33
N TYR A 127 9.20 -3.91 1.50
CA TYR A 127 10.35 -4.70 1.98
C TYR A 127 10.24 -5.14 3.44
N GLU A 128 9.29 -4.61 4.21
CA GLU A 128 9.00 -5.10 5.57
C GLU A 128 8.20 -6.42 5.56
N ILE A 129 7.56 -6.78 4.43
CA ILE A 129 6.68 -7.96 4.33
C ILE A 129 7.02 -8.92 3.19
N ALA A 130 7.77 -8.47 2.17
CA ALA A 130 8.04 -9.25 0.97
C ALA A 130 9.46 -9.04 0.41
N GLU A 131 9.93 -10.03 -0.34
CA GLU A 131 11.21 -10.04 -1.04
C GLU A 131 11.26 -9.02 -2.19
N LYS A 132 12.39 -8.35 -2.35
CA LYS A 132 12.58 -7.25 -3.33
C LYS A 132 12.41 -7.68 -4.79
N GLN A 133 12.59 -8.96 -5.06
CA GLN A 133 12.50 -9.55 -6.40
C GLN A 133 11.05 -9.87 -6.80
N ALA A 134 10.10 -9.82 -5.86
CA ALA A 134 8.71 -10.08 -6.16
C ALA A 134 8.08 -8.89 -6.91
N ASP A 135 7.46 -9.16 -8.06
CA ASP A 135 6.72 -8.13 -8.80
C ASP A 135 5.34 -7.85 -8.17
N MET A 136 4.68 -8.89 -7.65
CA MET A 136 3.43 -8.80 -6.93
C MET A 136 3.35 -9.91 -5.87
N VAL A 137 2.78 -9.60 -4.71
CA VAL A 137 2.50 -10.60 -3.67
C VAL A 137 1.03 -10.61 -3.26
N PRO A 138 0.48 -11.79 -2.89
CA PRO A 138 -0.79 -11.85 -2.18
C PRO A 138 -0.61 -11.27 -0.77
N VAL A 139 -1.55 -10.44 -0.36
CA VAL A 139 -1.57 -9.85 0.97
C VAL A 139 -2.92 -10.02 1.64
N GLN A 140 -2.91 -9.95 2.96
CA GLN A 140 -4.09 -9.67 3.74
C GLN A 140 -3.97 -8.29 4.36
N TYR A 141 -5.08 -7.56 4.47
CA TYR A 141 -5.11 -6.25 5.10
C TYR A 141 -6.32 -6.06 6.04
N ARG A 142 -6.21 -5.07 6.93
CA ARG A 142 -7.28 -4.52 7.79
C ARG A 142 -7.03 -3.04 8.08
N ARG A 143 -8.01 -2.31 8.63
CA ARG A 143 -7.87 -0.88 8.97
C ARG A 143 -7.52 -0.65 10.44
#